data_AF-A0A1G8KJ27-F1
#
_entry.id   AF-A0A1G8KJ27-F1
#
_cell.length_a   1.000
_cell.length_b   1.000
_cell.length_c   1.000
_cell.angle_alpha   90.00
_cell.angle_beta   90.00
_cell.angle_gamma   90.00
#
_symmetry.space_group_name_H-M   'P 1'
#
loop_
_entity.id
_entity.type
_entity.pdbx_description
1 polymer ?
#
loop_
_entity_poly.entity_id
_entity_poly.type
_entity_poly.pdbx_seq_one_letter_code
_entity_poly.pdbx_strand_id
1 'polypeptide(L)'
;MLRDASYKITSDYAGTFKFDGYDGEIATKVYVDAKWTIPATFQFQNGIEIIVMNNAKIEASGTMTFIRNSMLTIMEKGEVNAEDISFTNGAPAALRNWGALTVANTMTLHSGATLYNKGTITSKNISINSNTKIVNDNKISLEGELNLPSNFSLENNGEIYGEKLIANSDAVATNNNIMKFTTISLTNTTVNNACSMEATTSFYANGATFNFTQGYLKAPKMEFVNGTVNLSDGSMLDATTSISIPPGYAKFYGKGENTSMIKSPVITGQGFTYDGNLVIECDSHVEKNQWWENFHVLNGAYFTKMGDSKVIIDVCTGIKNGGNEGGDPEDPKFPIIMDDNRNYAYLFEDQWPLYGDYDMNDLVLIIKERKISINKSNKAEEFTLSLDLSAAGATKSIGAAIMLDGVPASAITQPVEFSDNSLFKGFNVNSNLIENGQDYAVIPLFDDAHKALGRDRYEQINTIAGHSANTSPKNISFTKVQQSYLCG
;
A
#
# COMPACT_ATOMS: atom_id res chain seq x y z
N MET A 1 -42.21 -24.16 -43.69
CA MET A 1 -41.17 -25.18 -43.41
C MET A 1 -41.83 -26.34 -42.68
N LEU A 2 -41.47 -27.57 -43.04
CA LEU A 2 -41.80 -28.80 -42.32
C LEU A 2 -40.93 -28.94 -41.06
N ARG A 3 -41.46 -29.67 -40.08
CA ARG A 3 -40.75 -30.12 -38.87
C ARG A 3 -39.71 -31.20 -39.20
N ASP A 4 -38.78 -31.43 -38.28
CA ASP A 4 -37.77 -32.50 -38.35
C ASP A 4 -36.92 -32.46 -39.63
N ALA A 5 -36.67 -31.25 -40.14
CA ALA A 5 -36.00 -31.03 -41.42
C ALA A 5 -34.92 -29.96 -41.32
N SER A 6 -33.94 -30.03 -42.21
CA SER A 6 -32.90 -29.00 -42.36
C SER A 6 -33.12 -28.23 -43.66
N TYR A 7 -33.05 -26.91 -43.57
CA TYR A 7 -33.15 -25.98 -44.69
C TYR A 7 -31.84 -25.21 -44.84
N LYS A 8 -31.49 -24.81 -46.06
CA LYS A 8 -30.30 -23.99 -46.32
C LYS A 8 -30.66 -22.83 -47.24
N ILE A 9 -30.35 -21.60 -46.84
CA ILE A 9 -30.42 -20.40 -47.67
C ILE A 9 -29.07 -20.28 -48.40
N THR A 10 -29.04 -20.67 -49.67
CA THR A 10 -27.80 -20.78 -50.48
C THR A 10 -27.52 -19.57 -51.37
N SER A 11 -28.46 -18.63 -51.46
CA SER A 11 -28.33 -17.40 -52.23
C SER A 11 -28.98 -16.26 -51.45
N ASP A 12 -28.63 -15.03 -51.81
CA ASP A 12 -29.23 -13.86 -51.17
C ASP A 12 -30.75 -13.94 -51.19
N TYR A 13 -31.34 -13.78 -50.01
CA TYR A 13 -32.77 -13.94 -49.77
C TYR A 13 -33.29 -12.74 -48.99
N ALA A 14 -34.32 -12.09 -49.53
CA ALA A 14 -35.04 -11.02 -48.85
C ALA A 14 -36.48 -11.48 -48.62
N GLY A 15 -36.84 -11.71 -47.35
CA GLY A 15 -38.16 -12.20 -47.02
C GLY A 15 -38.24 -12.93 -45.69
N THR A 16 -39.40 -13.55 -45.46
CA THR A 16 -39.73 -14.30 -44.26
C THR A 16 -40.28 -15.67 -44.64
N PHE A 17 -40.28 -16.61 -43.69
CA PHE A 17 -40.89 -17.92 -43.86
C PHE A 17 -41.96 -18.19 -42.80
N LYS A 18 -42.81 -19.18 -43.06
CA LYS A 18 -43.74 -19.72 -42.06
C LYS A 18 -43.22 -21.05 -41.51
N PHE A 19 -43.25 -21.20 -40.19
CA PHE A 19 -42.96 -22.43 -39.47
C PHE A 19 -43.91 -22.51 -38.28
N ASP A 20 -44.64 -23.61 -38.13
CA ASP A 20 -45.75 -23.72 -37.16
C ASP A 20 -45.30 -24.07 -35.72
N GLY A 21 -43.99 -24.11 -35.47
CA GLY A 21 -43.42 -24.44 -34.15
C GLY A 21 -43.56 -25.92 -33.76
N TYR A 22 -42.79 -26.34 -32.76
CA TYR A 22 -42.84 -27.66 -32.14
C TYR A 22 -42.35 -27.61 -30.68
N ASP A 23 -43.16 -28.13 -29.74
CA ASP A 23 -42.90 -28.04 -28.29
C ASP A 23 -41.93 -29.11 -27.74
N GLY A 24 -41.33 -29.93 -28.62
CA GLY A 24 -40.28 -30.90 -28.25
C GLY A 24 -38.87 -30.38 -28.54
N GLU A 25 -37.89 -31.30 -28.61
CA GLU A 25 -36.50 -30.95 -28.90
C GLU A 25 -36.34 -30.19 -30.24
N ILE A 26 -35.22 -29.47 -30.36
CA ILE A 26 -34.90 -28.71 -31.56
C ILE A 26 -34.64 -29.68 -32.71
N ALA A 27 -35.64 -29.80 -33.59
CA ALA A 27 -35.61 -30.75 -34.69
C ALA A 27 -35.52 -30.08 -36.07
N THR A 28 -35.77 -28.77 -36.15
CA THR A 28 -35.69 -28.00 -37.40
C THR A 28 -34.50 -27.06 -37.38
N LYS A 29 -33.68 -27.09 -38.43
CA LYS A 29 -32.50 -26.22 -38.57
C LYS A 29 -32.54 -25.42 -39.86
N VAL A 30 -32.19 -24.14 -39.80
CA VAL A 30 -32.05 -23.27 -40.97
C VAL A 30 -30.60 -22.77 -41.01
N TYR A 31 -29.85 -23.27 -41.99
CA TYR A 31 -28.49 -22.85 -42.27
C TYR A 31 -28.52 -21.65 -43.23
N VAL A 32 -27.96 -20.53 -42.81
CA VAL A 32 -27.80 -19.33 -43.63
C VAL A 32 -26.37 -19.32 -44.18
N ASP A 33 -26.22 -19.46 -45.50
CA ASP A 33 -24.92 -19.55 -46.20
C ASP A 33 -24.70 -18.39 -47.20
N ALA A 34 -25.59 -17.40 -47.15
CA ALA A 34 -25.58 -16.19 -47.99
C ALA A 34 -26.13 -15.01 -47.18
N LYS A 35 -26.48 -13.89 -47.83
CA LYS A 35 -27.16 -12.78 -47.14
C LYS A 35 -28.65 -13.09 -46.98
N TRP A 36 -29.17 -12.97 -45.76
CA TRP A 36 -30.61 -12.99 -45.49
C TRP A 36 -31.08 -11.66 -44.93
N THR A 37 -31.89 -10.94 -45.70
CA THR A 37 -32.57 -9.72 -45.27
C THR A 37 -33.97 -10.05 -44.74
N ILE A 38 -34.22 -9.75 -43.47
CA ILE A 38 -35.52 -9.88 -42.82
C ILE A 38 -36.17 -8.48 -42.78
N PRO A 39 -37.21 -8.21 -43.59
CA PRO A 39 -37.68 -6.85 -43.88
C PRO A 39 -38.56 -6.22 -42.79
N ALA A 40 -38.93 -6.97 -41.74
CA ALA A 40 -39.79 -6.52 -40.66
C ALA A 40 -39.58 -7.41 -39.42
N THR A 41 -40.22 -7.06 -38.31
CA THR A 41 -40.29 -7.91 -37.12
C THR A 41 -40.66 -9.35 -37.48
N PHE A 42 -39.88 -10.30 -36.98
CA PHE A 42 -40.02 -11.71 -37.32
C PHE A 42 -39.89 -12.59 -36.08
N GLN A 43 -40.82 -13.54 -35.96
CA GLN A 43 -40.86 -14.50 -34.86
C GLN A 43 -40.40 -15.88 -35.34
N PHE A 44 -39.30 -16.34 -34.76
CA PHE A 44 -38.81 -17.70 -34.87
C PHE A 44 -39.57 -18.57 -33.87
N GLN A 45 -40.50 -19.38 -34.37
CA GLN A 45 -41.30 -20.27 -33.53
C GLN A 45 -40.44 -21.35 -32.86
N ASN A 46 -40.92 -21.88 -31.74
CA ASN A 46 -40.25 -22.89 -30.93
C ASN A 46 -39.83 -24.15 -31.73
N GLY A 47 -38.71 -24.77 -31.34
CA GLY A 47 -38.16 -25.96 -31.99
C GLY A 47 -37.32 -25.70 -33.25
N ILE A 48 -36.97 -24.44 -33.54
CA ILE A 48 -36.11 -24.04 -34.66
C ILE A 48 -34.74 -23.50 -34.20
N GLU A 49 -33.68 -23.88 -34.88
CA GLU A 49 -32.36 -23.25 -34.74
C GLU A 49 -31.98 -22.55 -36.05
N ILE A 50 -31.58 -21.29 -35.93
CA ILE A 50 -31.01 -20.49 -37.03
C ILE A 50 -29.50 -20.49 -36.90
N ILE A 51 -28.81 -20.97 -37.93
CA ILE A 51 -27.36 -21.14 -37.94
C ILE A 51 -26.79 -20.26 -39.03
N VAL A 52 -26.15 -19.17 -38.63
CA VAL A 52 -25.45 -18.26 -39.56
C VAL A 52 -24.06 -18.82 -39.79
N MET A 53 -23.82 -19.32 -41.00
CA MET A 53 -22.58 -19.96 -41.39
C MET A 53 -21.45 -18.93 -41.58
N ASN A 54 -20.23 -19.44 -41.72
CA ASN A 54 -19.07 -18.59 -41.99
C ASN A 54 -19.28 -17.75 -43.26
N ASN A 55 -19.01 -16.45 -43.15
CA ASN A 55 -19.18 -15.43 -44.19
C ASN A 55 -20.65 -15.20 -44.63
N ALA A 56 -21.62 -15.79 -43.93
CA ALA A 56 -23.03 -15.49 -44.13
C ALA A 56 -23.46 -14.32 -43.24
N LYS A 57 -24.56 -13.66 -43.63
CA LYS A 57 -25.03 -12.45 -42.96
C LYS A 57 -26.54 -12.43 -42.81
N ILE A 58 -27.04 -12.06 -41.64
CA ILE A 58 -28.44 -11.66 -41.44
C ILE A 58 -28.49 -10.14 -41.25
N GLU A 59 -29.42 -9.48 -41.96
CA GLU A 59 -29.79 -8.09 -41.74
C GLU A 59 -31.30 -8.02 -41.44
N ALA A 60 -31.66 -7.73 -40.20
CA ALA A 60 -33.04 -7.60 -39.76
C ALA A 60 -33.39 -6.15 -39.44
N SER A 61 -34.36 -5.59 -40.14
CA SER A 61 -34.84 -4.20 -39.97
C SER A 61 -35.96 -4.07 -38.93
N GLY A 62 -36.13 -5.06 -38.06
CA GLY A 62 -37.10 -5.06 -36.98
C GLY A 62 -36.68 -6.05 -35.90
N THR A 63 -37.58 -6.34 -34.96
CA THR A 63 -37.26 -7.26 -33.86
C THR A 63 -37.18 -8.71 -34.32
N MET A 64 -36.06 -9.37 -34.04
CA MET A 64 -35.93 -10.83 -34.14
C MET A 64 -36.36 -11.46 -32.81
N THR A 65 -37.50 -12.15 -32.78
CA THR A 65 -38.00 -12.81 -31.56
C THR A 65 -37.87 -14.32 -31.67
N PHE A 66 -37.05 -14.90 -30.81
CA PHE A 66 -36.88 -16.34 -30.65
C PHE A 66 -37.82 -16.84 -29.56
N ILE A 67 -38.82 -17.63 -29.96
CA ILE A 67 -39.84 -18.17 -29.07
C ILE A 67 -39.36 -19.47 -28.40
N ARG A 68 -39.47 -19.54 -27.07
CA ARG A 68 -39.16 -20.71 -26.23
C ARG A 68 -37.77 -21.30 -26.52
N ASN A 69 -37.71 -22.56 -26.92
CA ASN A 69 -36.47 -23.30 -27.19
C ASN A 69 -35.89 -23.07 -28.59
N SER A 70 -36.31 -22.01 -29.28
CA SER A 70 -35.64 -21.62 -30.53
C SER A 70 -34.29 -20.97 -30.24
N MET A 71 -33.35 -21.13 -31.17
CA MET A 71 -31.95 -20.73 -30.96
C MET A 71 -31.40 -19.93 -32.13
N LEU A 72 -30.47 -19.03 -31.80
CA LEU A 72 -29.57 -18.40 -32.76
C LEU A 72 -28.14 -18.88 -32.52
N THR A 73 -27.53 -19.45 -33.56
CA THR A 73 -26.12 -19.82 -33.59
C THR A 73 -25.42 -19.00 -34.67
N ILE A 74 -24.39 -18.25 -34.30
CA ILE A 74 -23.58 -17.43 -35.22
C ILE A 74 -22.18 -18.03 -35.23
N MET A 75 -21.74 -18.57 -36.37
CA MET A 75 -20.39 -19.15 -36.51
C MET A 75 -19.30 -18.06 -36.57
N GLU A 76 -18.02 -18.43 -36.42
CA GLU A 76 -16.87 -17.52 -36.25
C GLU A 76 -16.78 -16.34 -37.23
N LYS A 77 -17.24 -16.53 -38.48
CA LYS A 77 -17.29 -15.47 -39.51
C LYS A 77 -18.70 -15.11 -39.96
N GLY A 78 -19.71 -15.57 -39.21
CA GLY A 78 -21.10 -15.20 -39.42
C GLY A 78 -21.37 -13.84 -38.80
N GLU A 79 -22.27 -13.07 -39.42
CA GLU A 79 -22.67 -11.74 -38.96
C GLU A 79 -24.19 -11.66 -38.83
N VAL A 80 -24.66 -11.08 -37.72
CA VAL A 80 -26.08 -10.74 -37.52
C VAL A 80 -26.19 -9.30 -37.11
N ASN A 81 -26.91 -8.52 -37.91
CA ASN A 81 -27.31 -7.17 -37.59
C ASN A 81 -28.83 -7.13 -37.40
N ALA A 82 -29.27 -6.67 -36.24
CA ALA A 82 -30.68 -6.54 -35.92
C ALA A 82 -30.97 -5.20 -35.26
N GLU A 83 -32.18 -4.68 -35.43
CA GLU A 83 -32.64 -3.52 -34.66
C GLU A 83 -32.81 -3.90 -33.18
N ASP A 84 -33.56 -4.97 -32.92
CA ASP A 84 -33.75 -5.57 -31.59
C ASP A 84 -33.71 -7.10 -31.71
N ILE A 85 -33.32 -7.77 -30.62
CA ILE A 85 -33.41 -9.22 -30.51
C ILE A 85 -34.00 -9.61 -29.16
N SER A 86 -34.91 -10.58 -29.15
CA SER A 86 -35.57 -11.04 -27.93
C SER A 86 -35.63 -12.56 -27.91
N PHE A 87 -35.22 -13.14 -26.79
CA PHE A 87 -35.31 -14.58 -26.54
C PHE A 87 -36.31 -14.82 -25.42
N THR A 88 -37.45 -15.42 -25.72
CA THR A 88 -38.51 -15.66 -24.74
C THR A 88 -38.21 -16.87 -23.86
N ASN A 89 -39.10 -17.18 -22.90
CA ASN A 89 -38.82 -18.19 -21.88
C ASN A 89 -38.61 -19.59 -22.48
N GLY A 90 -37.40 -20.15 -22.35
CA GLY A 90 -37.11 -21.49 -22.83
C GLY A 90 -35.71 -21.99 -22.50
N ALA A 91 -35.57 -23.32 -22.50
CA ALA A 91 -34.32 -24.05 -22.46
C ALA A 91 -34.33 -25.07 -23.62
N PRO A 92 -33.19 -25.40 -24.26
CA PRO A 92 -31.82 -25.02 -23.92
C PRO A 92 -31.38 -23.67 -24.56
N ALA A 93 -30.15 -23.25 -24.22
CA ALA A 93 -29.44 -22.03 -24.64
C ALA A 93 -30.02 -21.23 -25.82
N ALA A 94 -30.33 -19.95 -25.60
CA ALA A 94 -31.04 -19.12 -26.58
C ALA A 94 -30.11 -18.51 -27.65
N LEU A 95 -28.87 -18.18 -27.29
CA LEU A 95 -27.86 -17.59 -28.18
C LEU A 95 -26.50 -18.26 -28.02
N ARG A 96 -25.92 -18.70 -29.13
CA ARG A 96 -24.51 -19.11 -29.27
C ARG A 96 -23.83 -18.19 -30.28
N ASN A 97 -23.07 -17.22 -29.79
CA ASN A 97 -22.33 -16.31 -30.66
C ASN A 97 -20.85 -16.68 -30.69
N TRP A 98 -20.36 -17.13 -31.85
CA TRP A 98 -18.93 -17.29 -32.13
C TRP A 98 -18.42 -16.25 -33.14
N GLY A 99 -19.32 -15.59 -33.89
CA GLY A 99 -19.01 -14.53 -34.83
C GLY A 99 -19.35 -13.14 -34.30
N ALA A 100 -20.04 -12.33 -35.11
CA ALA A 100 -20.42 -10.98 -34.75
C ALA A 100 -21.94 -10.81 -34.66
N LEU A 101 -22.40 -10.25 -33.53
CA LEU A 101 -23.78 -9.84 -33.32
C LEU A 101 -23.83 -8.35 -33.00
N THR A 102 -24.49 -7.58 -33.84
CA THR A 102 -24.76 -6.16 -33.61
C THR A 102 -26.26 -5.94 -33.47
N VAL A 103 -26.66 -5.41 -32.32
CA VAL A 103 -28.05 -5.06 -32.00
C VAL A 103 -28.11 -3.54 -31.83
N ALA A 104 -28.86 -2.84 -32.67
CA ALA A 104 -28.87 -1.38 -32.63
C ALA A 104 -29.45 -0.83 -31.31
N ASN A 105 -30.48 -1.49 -30.79
CA ASN A 105 -31.20 -1.07 -29.59
C ASN A 105 -30.99 -2.08 -28.44
N THR A 106 -31.93 -3.02 -28.24
CA THR A 106 -31.92 -3.86 -27.04
C THR A 106 -31.89 -5.34 -27.39
N MET A 107 -30.98 -6.05 -26.74
CA MET A 107 -31.04 -7.50 -26.61
C MET A 107 -31.81 -7.86 -25.34
N THR A 108 -32.90 -8.61 -25.48
CA THR A 108 -33.73 -9.02 -24.35
C THR A 108 -33.61 -10.52 -24.11
N LEU A 109 -33.22 -10.89 -22.89
CA LEU A 109 -33.13 -12.28 -22.43
C LEU A 109 -34.23 -12.52 -21.41
N HIS A 110 -35.26 -13.28 -21.77
CA HIS A 110 -36.30 -13.68 -20.81
C HIS A 110 -35.90 -14.92 -19.99
N SER A 111 -36.71 -15.26 -18.98
CA SER A 111 -36.42 -16.32 -18.03
C SER A 111 -36.10 -17.68 -18.67
N GLY A 112 -34.96 -18.27 -18.33
CA GLY A 112 -34.46 -19.53 -18.90
C GLY A 112 -33.49 -19.33 -20.09
N ALA A 113 -33.49 -18.16 -20.72
CA ALA A 113 -32.56 -17.88 -21.80
C ALA A 113 -31.10 -17.92 -21.30
N THR A 114 -30.22 -18.50 -22.11
CA THR A 114 -28.77 -18.48 -21.87
C THR A 114 -28.06 -17.91 -23.08
N LEU A 115 -27.10 -17.02 -22.81
CA LEU A 115 -26.23 -16.42 -23.81
C LEU A 115 -24.81 -16.95 -23.62
N TYR A 116 -24.27 -17.57 -24.66
CA TYR A 116 -22.87 -17.97 -24.75
C TYR A 116 -22.17 -17.17 -25.83
N ASN A 117 -21.18 -16.36 -25.46
CA ASN A 117 -20.44 -15.52 -26.37
C ASN A 117 -18.95 -15.90 -26.40
N LYS A 118 -18.46 -16.40 -27.53
CA LYS A 118 -17.01 -16.45 -27.86
C LYS A 118 -16.64 -15.49 -28.99
N GLY A 119 -17.62 -14.83 -29.58
CA GLY A 119 -17.44 -13.80 -30.59
C GLY A 119 -17.54 -12.39 -30.00
N THR A 120 -18.03 -11.46 -30.81
CA THR A 120 -18.28 -10.07 -30.39
C THR A 120 -19.77 -9.76 -30.37
N ILE A 121 -20.25 -9.16 -29.28
CA ILE A 121 -21.59 -8.59 -29.17
C ILE A 121 -21.46 -7.08 -29.01
N THR A 122 -22.15 -6.32 -29.85
CA THR A 122 -22.37 -4.89 -29.66
C THR A 122 -23.86 -4.64 -29.53
N SER A 123 -24.27 -3.93 -28.47
CA SER A 123 -25.67 -3.56 -28.26
C SER A 123 -25.75 -2.21 -27.59
N LYS A 124 -26.86 -1.48 -27.71
CA LYS A 124 -27.06 -0.33 -26.81
C LYS A 124 -27.34 -0.81 -25.40
N ASN A 125 -28.26 -1.76 -25.22
CA ASN A 125 -28.58 -2.35 -23.91
C ASN A 125 -28.68 -3.89 -23.98
N ILE A 126 -28.45 -4.56 -22.85
CA ILE A 126 -28.90 -5.94 -22.61
C ILE A 126 -29.90 -5.90 -21.45
N SER A 127 -31.16 -6.21 -21.76
CA SER A 127 -32.24 -6.32 -20.79
C SER A 127 -32.46 -7.78 -20.43
N ILE A 128 -32.59 -8.05 -19.13
CA ILE A 128 -32.62 -9.41 -18.59
C ILE A 128 -33.82 -9.57 -17.67
N ASN A 129 -34.68 -10.55 -17.95
CA ASN A 129 -35.71 -11.01 -17.03
C ASN A 129 -35.19 -12.24 -16.26
N SER A 130 -35.60 -12.39 -15.01
CA SER A 130 -35.06 -13.32 -13.99
C SER A 130 -34.71 -14.73 -14.47
N ASN A 131 -33.74 -15.39 -13.82
CA ASN A 131 -33.26 -16.76 -14.13
C ASN A 131 -32.64 -16.94 -15.52
N THR A 132 -31.60 -16.17 -15.83
CA THR A 132 -30.81 -16.32 -17.06
C THR A 132 -29.33 -16.40 -16.71
N LYS A 133 -28.52 -16.88 -17.65
CA LYS A 133 -27.07 -16.95 -17.51
C LYS A 133 -26.41 -16.29 -18.72
N ILE A 134 -25.42 -15.44 -18.48
CA ILE A 134 -24.51 -14.93 -19.51
C ILE A 134 -23.13 -15.53 -19.25
N VAL A 135 -22.57 -16.16 -20.27
CA VAL A 135 -21.16 -16.57 -20.33
C VAL A 135 -20.50 -15.80 -21.45
N ASN A 136 -19.53 -14.95 -21.10
CA ASN A 136 -18.75 -14.17 -22.05
C ASN A 136 -17.29 -14.63 -22.04
N ASP A 137 -16.85 -15.28 -23.11
CA ASP A 137 -15.48 -15.74 -23.32
C ASP A 137 -14.66 -14.84 -24.26
N ASN A 138 -15.27 -13.78 -24.82
CA ASN A 138 -14.57 -12.85 -25.69
C ASN A 138 -15.00 -11.40 -25.45
N LYS A 139 -15.95 -10.81 -26.19
CA LYS A 139 -16.25 -9.38 -26.01
C LYS A 139 -17.74 -9.03 -26.08
N ILE A 140 -18.19 -8.26 -25.08
CA ILE A 140 -19.47 -7.56 -25.08
C ILE A 140 -19.19 -6.06 -24.94
N SER A 141 -19.74 -5.24 -25.83
CA SER A 141 -19.62 -3.79 -25.76
C SER A 141 -21.00 -3.16 -25.80
N LEU A 142 -21.33 -2.41 -24.75
CA LEU A 142 -22.60 -1.75 -24.57
C LEU A 142 -22.44 -0.24 -24.67
N GLU A 143 -23.38 0.44 -25.32
CA GLU A 143 -23.44 1.90 -25.25
C GLU A 143 -24.09 2.39 -23.95
N GLY A 144 -24.99 1.59 -23.37
CA GLY A 144 -25.81 1.93 -22.21
C GLY A 144 -25.64 0.95 -21.04
N GLU A 145 -26.76 0.41 -20.57
CA GLU A 145 -26.86 -0.31 -19.30
C GLU A 145 -26.76 -1.84 -19.45
N LEU A 146 -26.01 -2.46 -18.53
CA LEU A 146 -26.11 -3.86 -18.17
C LEU A 146 -26.77 -3.99 -16.79
N ASN A 147 -28.00 -4.51 -16.76
CA ASN A 147 -28.75 -4.72 -15.52
C ASN A 147 -28.83 -6.20 -15.18
N LEU A 148 -28.25 -6.58 -14.04
CA LEU A 148 -28.26 -7.95 -13.54
C LEU A 148 -29.42 -8.10 -12.54
N PRO A 149 -30.51 -8.80 -12.91
CA PRO A 149 -31.66 -8.97 -12.03
C PRO A 149 -31.37 -9.95 -10.90
N SER A 150 -32.33 -10.08 -9.98
CA SER A 150 -32.23 -11.02 -8.87
C SER A 150 -31.97 -12.46 -9.33
N ASN A 151 -31.15 -13.20 -8.59
CA ASN A 151 -30.76 -14.60 -8.88
C ASN A 151 -30.10 -14.79 -10.27
N PHE A 152 -29.56 -13.72 -10.85
CA PHE A 152 -28.84 -13.79 -12.12
C PHE A 152 -27.39 -14.26 -11.93
N SER A 153 -26.85 -14.96 -12.93
CA SER A 153 -25.44 -15.35 -12.96
C SER A 153 -24.74 -14.80 -14.21
N LEU A 154 -23.72 -13.96 -13.97
CA LEU A 154 -22.75 -13.51 -14.98
C LEU A 154 -21.44 -14.27 -14.80
N GLU A 155 -20.92 -14.83 -15.87
CA GLU A 155 -19.57 -15.38 -15.95
C GLU A 155 -18.81 -14.67 -17.08
N ASN A 156 -17.83 -13.84 -16.71
CA ASN A 156 -17.02 -13.08 -17.65
C ASN A 156 -15.58 -13.59 -17.67
N ASN A 157 -15.22 -14.31 -18.73
CA ASN A 157 -13.87 -14.73 -19.07
C ASN A 157 -13.21 -13.82 -20.14
N GLY A 158 -13.98 -12.89 -20.72
CA GLY A 158 -13.55 -11.92 -21.72
C GLY A 158 -13.62 -10.46 -21.26
N GLU A 159 -13.96 -9.57 -22.16
CA GLU A 159 -14.11 -8.15 -21.91
C GLU A 159 -15.58 -7.74 -21.94
N ILE A 160 -16.02 -6.95 -20.96
CA ILE A 160 -17.32 -6.27 -20.98
C ILE A 160 -17.12 -4.77 -20.78
N TYR A 161 -17.69 -3.99 -21.70
CA TYR A 161 -17.69 -2.53 -21.65
C TYR A 161 -19.14 -2.00 -21.62
N GLY A 162 -19.39 -0.90 -20.92
CA GLY A 162 -20.70 -0.25 -20.91
C GLY A 162 -20.70 1.14 -20.27
N GLU A 163 -21.84 1.83 -20.32
CA GLU A 163 -22.02 3.06 -19.55
C GLU A 163 -22.31 2.74 -18.08
N LYS A 164 -23.19 1.78 -17.81
CA LYS A 164 -23.67 1.49 -16.46
C LYS A 164 -23.78 0.00 -16.18
N LEU A 165 -23.23 -0.45 -15.07
CA LEU A 165 -23.50 -1.76 -14.48
C LEU A 165 -24.41 -1.58 -13.26
N ILE A 166 -25.56 -2.23 -13.27
CA ILE A 166 -26.46 -2.33 -12.12
C ILE A 166 -26.64 -3.78 -11.76
N ALA A 167 -26.58 -4.13 -10.48
CA ALA A 167 -26.97 -5.44 -10.02
C ALA A 167 -27.67 -5.35 -8.66
N ASN A 168 -28.75 -6.12 -8.48
CA ASN A 168 -29.56 -6.11 -7.27
C ASN A 168 -29.94 -7.54 -6.83
N SER A 169 -30.19 -7.73 -5.53
CA SER A 169 -30.95 -8.86 -4.96
C SER A 169 -30.39 -10.26 -5.29
N ASP A 170 -29.27 -10.63 -4.69
CA ASP A 170 -28.60 -11.94 -4.79
C ASP A 170 -28.06 -12.28 -6.19
N ALA A 171 -27.90 -11.28 -7.07
CA ALA A 171 -27.17 -11.46 -8.32
C ALA A 171 -25.70 -11.84 -8.04
N VAL A 172 -25.17 -12.78 -8.83
CA VAL A 172 -23.79 -13.26 -8.75
C VAL A 172 -23.06 -12.89 -10.04
N ALA A 173 -22.00 -12.10 -9.93
CA ALA A 173 -21.11 -11.78 -11.03
C ALA A 173 -19.70 -12.34 -10.77
N THR A 174 -19.23 -13.20 -11.68
CA THR A 174 -17.86 -13.73 -11.66
C THR A 174 -17.08 -13.11 -12.80
N ASN A 175 -16.02 -12.38 -12.45
CA ASN A 175 -15.13 -11.69 -13.37
C ASN A 175 -13.73 -12.32 -13.32
N ASN A 176 -13.39 -13.04 -14.38
CA ASN A 176 -12.06 -13.63 -14.58
C ASN A 176 -11.21 -12.79 -15.53
N ASN A 177 -11.75 -11.70 -16.08
CA ASN A 177 -11.05 -10.84 -17.03
C ASN A 177 -11.48 -9.37 -16.85
N ILE A 178 -11.76 -8.60 -17.90
CA ILE A 178 -11.95 -7.15 -17.80
C ILE A 178 -13.44 -6.78 -17.80
N MET A 179 -13.84 -5.98 -16.82
CA MET A 179 -15.09 -5.23 -16.82
C MET A 179 -14.81 -3.74 -16.67
N LYS A 180 -15.34 -2.91 -17.56
CA LYS A 180 -15.16 -1.47 -17.51
C LYS A 180 -16.44 -0.71 -17.83
N PHE A 181 -16.86 0.13 -16.89
CA PHE A 181 -18.08 0.92 -16.99
C PHE A 181 -17.83 2.39 -16.65
N THR A 182 -18.74 3.28 -17.04
CA THR A 182 -18.71 4.65 -16.53
C THR A 182 -19.10 4.69 -15.05
N THR A 183 -20.17 3.98 -14.71
CA THR A 183 -20.65 3.83 -13.32
C THR A 183 -20.98 2.39 -12.99
N ILE A 184 -20.74 2.00 -11.74
CA ILE A 184 -21.07 0.68 -11.21
C ILE A 184 -21.88 0.86 -9.93
N SER A 185 -23.05 0.21 -9.84
CA SER A 185 -23.93 0.26 -8.67
C SER A 185 -24.45 -1.13 -8.31
N LEU A 186 -24.10 -1.60 -7.12
CA LEU A 186 -24.30 -2.99 -6.69
C LEU A 186 -25.00 -3.04 -5.33
N THR A 187 -26.19 -3.65 -5.25
CA THR A 187 -26.95 -3.74 -3.99
C THR A 187 -27.31 -5.18 -3.64
N ASN A 188 -26.85 -5.69 -2.49
CA ASN A 188 -27.05 -7.07 -2.05
C ASN A 188 -26.63 -8.08 -3.11
N THR A 189 -25.40 -7.96 -3.62
CA THR A 189 -24.87 -8.82 -4.70
C THR A 189 -23.62 -9.55 -4.24
N THR A 190 -23.27 -10.63 -4.94
CA THR A 190 -21.97 -11.28 -4.78
C THR A 190 -21.13 -11.04 -6.03
N VAL A 191 -19.95 -10.46 -5.87
CA VAL A 191 -18.99 -10.25 -6.95
C VAL A 191 -17.71 -11.01 -6.66
N ASN A 192 -17.38 -11.98 -7.51
CA ASN A 192 -16.09 -12.65 -7.49
C ASN A 192 -15.22 -12.02 -8.57
N ASN A 193 -14.12 -11.38 -8.19
CA ASN A 193 -13.25 -10.67 -9.13
C ASN A 193 -11.82 -11.20 -9.04
N ALA A 194 -11.42 -12.00 -10.03
CA ALA A 194 -10.08 -12.55 -10.17
C ALA A 194 -9.20 -11.76 -11.16
N CYS A 195 -9.71 -10.64 -11.68
CA CYS A 195 -8.98 -9.81 -12.63
C CYS A 195 -9.33 -8.32 -12.44
N SER A 196 -9.88 -7.61 -13.43
CA SER A 196 -9.98 -6.14 -13.40
C SER A 196 -11.40 -5.65 -13.55
N MET A 197 -11.85 -4.83 -12.60
CA MET A 197 -13.11 -4.09 -12.66
C MET A 197 -12.81 -2.59 -12.55
N GLU A 198 -13.30 -1.78 -13.48
CA GLU A 198 -13.06 -0.33 -13.50
C GLU A 198 -14.36 0.45 -13.68
N ALA A 199 -14.57 1.47 -12.85
CA ALA A 199 -15.56 2.52 -13.06
C ALA A 199 -14.85 3.84 -13.37
N THR A 200 -15.15 4.50 -14.49
CA THR A 200 -14.43 5.75 -14.85
C THR A 200 -14.93 6.98 -14.11
N THR A 201 -16.12 6.92 -13.48
CA THR A 201 -16.72 8.04 -12.75
C THR A 201 -16.97 7.69 -11.28
N SER A 202 -17.75 6.64 -11.00
CA SER A 202 -18.10 6.26 -9.63
C SER A 202 -18.46 4.80 -9.47
N PHE A 203 -18.17 4.29 -8.28
CA PHE A 203 -18.53 2.96 -7.82
C PHE A 203 -19.35 3.08 -6.53
N TYR A 204 -20.47 2.36 -6.46
CA TYR A 204 -21.33 2.28 -5.28
C TYR A 204 -21.67 0.83 -4.98
N ALA A 205 -21.53 0.44 -3.72
CA ALA A 205 -21.91 -0.86 -3.22
C ALA A 205 -22.71 -0.73 -1.92
N ASN A 206 -23.82 -1.45 -1.81
CA ASN A 206 -24.59 -1.55 -0.57
C ASN A 206 -24.93 -2.99 -0.22
N GLY A 207 -24.49 -3.48 0.95
CA GLY A 207 -24.75 -4.85 1.40
C GLY A 207 -24.14 -5.93 0.50
N ALA A 208 -23.26 -5.55 -0.42
CA ALA A 208 -22.63 -6.46 -1.36
C ALA A 208 -21.46 -7.23 -0.71
N THR A 209 -21.24 -8.45 -1.19
CA THR A 209 -20.09 -9.29 -0.83
C THR A 209 -19.14 -9.36 -2.02
N PHE A 210 -17.90 -8.93 -1.82
CA PHE A 210 -16.85 -9.02 -2.82
C PHE A 210 -15.82 -10.07 -2.42
N ASN A 211 -15.44 -10.91 -3.37
CA ASN A 211 -14.37 -11.89 -3.22
C ASN A 211 -13.33 -11.64 -4.30
N PHE A 212 -12.27 -10.94 -3.94
CA PHE A 212 -11.14 -10.72 -4.81
C PHE A 212 -10.07 -11.80 -4.60
N THR A 213 -9.42 -12.20 -5.68
CA THR A 213 -8.29 -13.13 -5.69
C THR A 213 -7.31 -12.66 -6.75
N GLN A 214 -6.22 -12.00 -6.36
CA GLN A 214 -5.39 -11.17 -7.26
C GLN A 214 -6.25 -10.22 -8.13
N GLY A 215 -7.32 -9.69 -7.54
CA GLY A 215 -8.29 -8.87 -8.24
C GLY A 215 -8.08 -7.37 -7.99
N TYR A 216 -8.46 -6.55 -8.97
CA TYR A 216 -8.34 -5.10 -8.96
C TYR A 216 -9.70 -4.43 -9.18
N LEU A 217 -10.01 -3.43 -8.35
CA LEU A 217 -11.12 -2.51 -8.54
C LEU A 217 -10.62 -1.07 -8.55
N LYS A 218 -10.90 -0.34 -9.64
CA LYS A 218 -10.55 1.08 -9.79
C LYS A 218 -11.77 1.96 -9.96
N ALA A 219 -11.80 3.10 -9.27
CA ALA A 219 -12.75 4.17 -9.55
C ALA A 219 -12.24 5.52 -9.02
N PRO A 220 -12.66 6.68 -9.55
CA PRO A 220 -12.36 7.94 -8.87
C PRO A 220 -12.97 8.02 -7.48
N LYS A 221 -14.28 7.73 -7.40
CA LYS A 221 -15.04 7.75 -6.15
C LYS A 221 -15.62 6.37 -5.89
N MET A 222 -15.38 5.84 -4.70
CA MET A 222 -16.00 4.61 -4.22
C MET A 222 -16.86 4.88 -3.00
N GLU A 223 -18.02 4.26 -2.93
CA GLU A 223 -18.88 4.27 -1.75
C GLU A 223 -19.26 2.84 -1.36
N PHE A 224 -19.05 2.50 -0.08
CA PHE A 224 -19.39 1.20 0.48
C PHE A 224 -20.34 1.38 1.67
N VAL A 225 -21.58 0.92 1.51
CA VAL A 225 -22.65 0.99 2.51
C VAL A 225 -22.94 -0.42 3.03
N ASN A 226 -22.46 -0.79 4.22
CA ASN A 226 -22.49 -2.20 4.67
C ASN A 226 -21.76 -3.16 3.70
N GLY A 227 -21.84 -4.45 3.99
CA GLY A 227 -21.27 -5.50 3.14
C GLY A 227 -19.88 -5.94 3.57
N THR A 228 -19.28 -6.79 2.76
CA THR A 228 -17.99 -7.42 3.06
C THR A 228 -17.12 -7.44 1.82
N VAL A 229 -15.89 -6.97 1.96
CA VAL A 229 -14.89 -6.95 0.89
C VAL A 229 -13.72 -7.86 1.31
N ASN A 230 -13.61 -9.01 0.66
CA ASN A 230 -12.50 -9.94 0.87
C ASN A 230 -11.43 -9.70 -0.21
N LEU A 231 -10.28 -9.17 0.19
CA LEU A 231 -9.13 -8.89 -0.66
C LEU A 231 -8.08 -9.97 -0.45
N SER A 232 -8.03 -10.98 -1.32
CA SER A 232 -7.13 -12.12 -1.17
C SER A 232 -5.92 -12.02 -2.10
N ASP A 233 -4.75 -12.42 -1.59
CA ASP A 233 -3.53 -12.68 -2.36
C ASP A 233 -3.12 -11.52 -3.26
N GLY A 234 -2.85 -10.32 -2.71
CA GLY A 234 -2.40 -9.18 -3.51
C GLY A 234 -3.51 -8.50 -4.32
N SER A 235 -4.74 -8.50 -3.81
CA SER A 235 -5.85 -7.76 -4.41
C SER A 235 -5.80 -6.27 -4.04
N MET A 236 -6.39 -5.41 -4.86
CA MET A 236 -6.33 -3.96 -4.65
C MET A 236 -7.64 -3.22 -4.94
N LEU A 237 -8.00 -2.32 -4.01
CA LEU A 237 -8.93 -1.22 -4.26
C LEU A 237 -8.12 0.05 -4.54
N ASP A 238 -8.38 0.72 -5.66
CA ASP A 238 -7.68 1.94 -6.09
C ASP A 238 -8.68 3.06 -6.36
N ALA A 239 -8.87 3.91 -5.35
CA ALA A 239 -9.70 5.10 -5.45
C ALA A 239 -8.85 6.33 -5.77
N THR A 240 -9.01 6.94 -6.94
CA THR A 240 -8.14 8.08 -7.33
C THR A 240 -8.57 9.41 -6.72
N THR A 241 -9.72 9.47 -6.04
CA THR A 241 -10.21 10.68 -5.37
C THR A 241 -10.61 10.41 -3.93
N SER A 242 -11.53 9.46 -3.69
CA SER A 242 -12.02 9.21 -2.34
C SER A 242 -12.74 7.88 -2.17
N ILE A 243 -12.67 7.33 -0.96
CA ILE A 243 -13.56 6.27 -0.47
C ILE A 243 -14.47 6.85 0.61
N SER A 244 -15.79 6.71 0.44
CA SER A 244 -16.81 7.05 1.42
C SER A 244 -17.42 5.79 2.03
N ILE A 245 -17.44 5.72 3.36
CA ILE A 245 -17.96 4.58 4.10
C ILE A 245 -18.99 5.13 5.12
N PRO A 246 -20.19 5.53 4.68
CA PRO A 246 -21.19 6.11 5.58
C PRO A 246 -21.57 5.11 6.68
N PRO A 247 -22.24 5.56 7.77
CA PRO A 247 -22.62 4.71 8.89
C PRO A 247 -23.23 3.38 8.43
N GLY A 248 -22.49 2.30 8.66
CA GLY A 248 -22.80 0.98 8.17
C GLY A 248 -21.61 0.05 8.42
N TYR A 249 -21.88 -1.21 8.76
CA TYR A 249 -20.86 -2.14 9.23
C TYR A 249 -20.09 -2.79 8.07
N ALA A 250 -19.56 -1.98 7.15
CA ALA A 250 -18.71 -2.44 6.05
C ALA A 250 -17.40 -3.01 6.59
N LYS A 251 -16.99 -4.16 6.06
CA LYS A 251 -15.81 -4.90 6.54
C LYS A 251 -14.87 -5.18 5.39
N PHE A 252 -13.59 -4.88 5.57
CA PHE A 252 -12.53 -5.09 4.60
C PHE A 252 -11.51 -6.07 5.18
N TYR A 253 -11.33 -7.21 4.50
CA TYR A 253 -10.48 -8.30 4.94
C TYR A 253 -9.31 -8.51 3.97
N GLY A 254 -8.08 -8.34 4.45
CA GLY A 254 -6.89 -8.84 3.77
C GLY A 254 -6.67 -10.31 4.08
N LYS A 255 -6.66 -11.18 3.06
CA LYS A 255 -6.51 -12.63 3.20
C LYS A 255 -5.36 -13.15 2.33
N GLY A 256 -4.84 -14.32 2.70
CA GLY A 256 -3.82 -15.00 1.91
C GLY A 256 -2.39 -14.53 2.23
N GLU A 257 -1.44 -15.08 1.48
CA GLU A 257 0.00 -14.89 1.74
C GLU A 257 0.47 -13.50 1.30
N ASN A 258 0.03 -13.06 0.11
CA ASN A 258 0.40 -11.76 -0.45
C ASN A 258 -0.49 -10.65 0.12
N THR A 259 0.13 -9.60 0.68
CA THR A 259 -0.57 -8.45 1.26
C THR A 259 -1.42 -7.74 0.21
N SER A 260 -2.70 -7.54 0.54
CA SER A 260 -3.64 -6.78 -0.28
C SER A 260 -3.62 -5.30 0.08
N MET A 261 -4.19 -4.44 -0.77
CA MET A 261 -4.09 -2.99 -0.65
C MET A 261 -5.42 -2.26 -0.82
N ILE A 262 -5.65 -1.25 0.02
CA ILE A 262 -6.63 -0.19 -0.24
C ILE A 262 -5.86 1.11 -0.41
N LYS A 263 -5.99 1.76 -1.56
CA LYS A 263 -5.32 3.02 -1.90
C LYS A 263 -6.35 4.09 -2.17
N SER A 264 -6.27 5.21 -1.44
CA SER A 264 -7.12 6.37 -1.66
C SER A 264 -6.53 7.63 -1.04
N PRO A 265 -6.51 8.79 -1.73
CA PRO A 265 -6.08 10.06 -1.12
C PRO A 265 -6.89 10.41 0.13
N VAL A 266 -8.20 10.13 0.12
CA VAL A 266 -9.12 10.46 1.21
C VAL A 266 -10.00 9.26 1.54
N ILE A 267 -10.13 8.93 2.83
CA ILE A 267 -11.09 7.94 3.32
C ILE A 267 -11.92 8.55 4.46
N THR A 268 -13.23 8.64 4.26
CA THR A 268 -14.18 9.21 5.23
C THR A 268 -15.24 8.19 5.59
N GLY A 269 -15.72 8.16 6.84
CA GLY A 269 -16.79 7.25 7.21
C GLY A 269 -16.97 7.02 8.70
N GLN A 270 -17.84 6.06 9.05
CA GLN A 270 -18.07 5.65 10.43
C GLN A 270 -18.52 4.18 10.51
N GLY A 271 -17.98 3.43 11.49
CA GLY A 271 -18.45 2.10 11.87
C GLY A 271 -17.93 0.95 11.03
N PHE A 272 -16.78 1.09 10.37
CA PHE A 272 -16.21 0.07 9.48
C PHE A 272 -14.96 -0.62 10.04
N THR A 273 -14.49 -1.69 9.42
CA THR A 273 -13.36 -2.50 9.91
C THR A 273 -12.35 -2.80 8.80
N TYR A 274 -11.07 -2.65 9.12
CA TYR A 274 -9.95 -3.25 8.39
C TYR A 274 -9.40 -4.42 9.21
N ASP A 275 -9.17 -5.57 8.57
CA ASP A 275 -8.75 -6.79 9.26
C ASP A 275 -7.81 -7.62 8.36
N GLY A 276 -6.73 -8.14 8.93
CA GLY A 276 -5.87 -9.12 8.30
C GLY A 276 -4.69 -8.53 7.53
N ASN A 277 -4.20 -9.27 6.53
CA ASN A 277 -3.01 -8.94 5.74
C ASN A 277 -3.33 -7.83 4.71
N LEU A 278 -3.50 -6.60 5.20
CA LEU A 278 -4.03 -5.46 4.45
C LEU A 278 -3.24 -4.17 4.72
N VAL A 279 -2.74 -3.52 3.67
CA VAL A 279 -2.18 -2.17 3.76
C VAL A 279 -3.22 -1.13 3.32
N ILE A 280 -3.35 -0.05 4.09
CA ILE A 280 -4.17 1.10 3.77
C ILE A 280 -3.23 2.26 3.44
N GLU A 281 -3.15 2.62 2.16
CA GLU A 281 -2.37 3.75 1.67
C GLU A 281 -3.27 4.97 1.50
N CYS A 282 -3.11 5.95 2.40
CA CYS A 282 -4.01 7.11 2.47
C CYS A 282 -3.33 8.32 3.15
N ASP A 283 -3.57 9.52 2.59
CA ASP A 283 -3.05 10.77 3.15
C ASP A 283 -4.01 11.40 4.17
N SER A 284 -5.32 11.29 3.93
CA SER A 284 -6.37 11.88 4.77
C SER A 284 -7.43 10.85 5.16
N HIS A 285 -7.24 10.21 6.30
CA HIS A 285 -8.17 9.23 6.86
C HIS A 285 -9.03 9.84 7.98
N VAL A 286 -10.28 9.38 8.13
CA VAL A 286 -11.11 9.74 9.29
C VAL A 286 -10.40 9.41 10.61
N GLU A 287 -10.40 10.36 11.54
CA GLU A 287 -9.77 10.19 12.86
C GLU A 287 -10.63 9.32 13.78
N LYS A 288 -10.00 8.72 14.80
CA LYS A 288 -10.74 8.04 15.86
C LYS A 288 -11.45 9.08 16.71
N ASN A 289 -12.71 8.82 17.08
CA ASN A 289 -13.48 9.66 17.98
C ASN A 289 -13.49 9.03 19.39
N GLN A 290 -13.43 9.86 20.43
CA GLN A 290 -13.39 9.44 21.83
C GLN A 290 -14.71 8.86 22.36
N TRP A 291 -15.85 9.17 21.71
CA TRP A 291 -17.18 8.76 22.12
C TRP A 291 -17.73 7.57 21.32
N TRP A 292 -17.22 7.34 20.11
CA TRP A 292 -17.56 6.19 19.28
C TRP A 292 -16.41 5.85 18.33
N GLU A 293 -16.18 4.56 18.07
CA GLU A 293 -15.12 4.14 17.15
C GLU A 293 -15.58 4.32 15.69
N ASN A 294 -14.95 5.26 14.98
CA ASN A 294 -15.22 5.48 13.56
C ASN A 294 -14.75 4.30 12.69
N PHE A 295 -13.73 3.57 13.14
CA PHE A 295 -13.22 2.39 12.46
C PHE A 295 -12.41 1.49 13.40
N HIS A 296 -12.32 0.21 13.05
CA HIS A 296 -11.47 -0.78 13.71
C HIS A 296 -10.33 -1.22 12.79
N VAL A 297 -9.18 -1.55 13.39
CA VAL A 297 -8.00 -2.07 12.70
C VAL A 297 -7.55 -3.31 13.46
N LEU A 298 -7.62 -4.48 12.81
CA LEU A 298 -7.46 -5.78 13.45
C LEU A 298 -6.44 -6.64 12.70
N ASN A 299 -5.84 -7.59 13.42
CA ASN A 299 -5.07 -8.71 12.87
C ASN A 299 -4.01 -8.37 11.81
N GLY A 300 -3.26 -7.28 12.01
CA GLY A 300 -2.10 -6.93 11.18
C GLY A 300 -2.34 -5.90 10.09
N ALA A 301 -3.57 -5.41 9.91
CA ALA A 301 -3.83 -4.31 9.00
C ALA A 301 -3.10 -3.04 9.47
N TYR A 302 -2.53 -2.26 8.54
CA TYR A 302 -1.72 -1.09 8.87
C TYR A 302 -1.84 0.04 7.83
N PHE A 303 -1.43 1.24 8.22
CA PHE A 303 -1.50 2.46 7.40
C PHE A 303 -0.13 2.89 6.88
N THR A 304 -0.12 3.51 5.70
CA THR A 304 1.02 4.22 5.14
C THR A 304 0.55 5.43 4.33
N LYS A 305 1.44 6.39 4.07
CA LYS A 305 1.14 7.55 3.23
C LYS A 305 1.09 7.17 1.76
N MET A 306 0.39 7.98 0.96
CA MET A 306 0.38 7.81 -0.48
C MET A 306 1.81 7.78 -1.04
N GLY A 307 2.15 6.71 -1.75
CA GLY A 307 3.48 6.50 -2.32
C GLY A 307 4.51 5.83 -1.40
N ASP A 308 4.22 5.56 -0.12
CA ASP A 308 5.19 4.99 0.82
C ASP A 308 5.06 3.46 0.99
N SER A 309 3.99 2.85 0.48
CA SER A 309 3.81 1.39 0.59
C SER A 309 4.87 0.62 -0.18
N LYS A 310 5.48 -0.39 0.47
CA LYS A 310 6.39 -1.36 -0.16
C LYS A 310 5.67 -2.52 -0.85
N VAL A 311 4.34 -2.61 -0.70
CA VAL A 311 3.54 -3.72 -1.22
C VAL A 311 3.49 -3.64 -2.74
N ILE A 312 3.90 -4.72 -3.41
CA ILE A 312 3.74 -4.87 -4.85
C ILE A 312 2.37 -5.50 -5.12
N ILE A 313 1.61 -4.88 -6.01
CA ILE A 313 0.33 -5.40 -6.49
C ILE A 313 0.50 -5.70 -7.97
N ASP A 314 0.46 -6.97 -8.33
CA ASP A 314 0.43 -7.46 -9.71
C ASP A 314 -0.85 -8.28 -9.91
N VAL A 315 -1.58 -7.98 -10.97
CA VAL A 315 -2.87 -8.60 -11.30
C VAL A 315 -2.86 -8.99 -12.77
N CYS A 316 -3.92 -9.64 -13.25
CA CYS A 316 -4.08 -10.06 -14.66
C CYS A 316 -3.80 -8.97 -15.72
N THR A 317 -3.92 -7.68 -15.37
CA THR A 317 -3.67 -6.53 -16.27
C THR A 317 -2.35 -5.81 -15.95
N GLY A 318 -1.42 -6.53 -15.32
CA GLY A 318 -0.09 -6.08 -14.93
C GLY A 318 -0.03 -5.36 -13.59
N ILE A 319 1.18 -4.89 -13.26
CA ILE A 319 1.51 -4.21 -12.01
C ILE A 319 0.67 -2.95 -11.81
N LYS A 320 -0.06 -2.87 -10.70
CA LYS A 320 -0.87 -1.71 -10.28
C LYS A 320 -0.22 -0.89 -9.18
N ASN A 321 0.62 -1.50 -8.35
CA ASN A 321 1.47 -0.80 -7.41
C ASN A 321 2.87 -1.44 -7.44
N GLY A 322 3.90 -0.66 -7.78
CA GLY A 322 5.27 -1.16 -7.90
C GLY A 322 6.01 -1.31 -6.57
N GLY A 323 5.41 -0.86 -5.47
CA GLY A 323 6.10 -0.71 -4.19
C GLY A 323 7.07 0.48 -4.19
N ASN A 324 7.29 1.08 -3.03
CA ASN A 324 8.33 2.06 -2.79
C ASN A 324 9.54 1.36 -2.17
N GLU A 325 10.62 1.22 -2.94
CA GLU A 325 11.86 0.60 -2.45
C GLU A 325 12.57 1.48 -1.40
N GLY A 326 12.18 2.75 -1.28
CA GLY A 326 12.87 3.78 -0.50
C GLY A 326 13.94 4.48 -1.33
N GLY A 327 14.46 5.59 -0.80
CA GLY A 327 15.68 6.22 -1.32
C GLY A 327 16.92 5.55 -0.72
N ASP A 328 18.04 5.66 -1.43
CA ASP A 328 19.36 5.32 -0.87
C ASP A 328 19.62 6.17 0.40
N PRO A 329 20.20 5.59 1.47
CA PRO A 329 20.56 6.38 2.65
C PRO A 329 21.56 7.49 2.30
N GLU A 330 21.38 8.68 2.88
CA GLU A 330 22.33 9.78 2.69
C GLU A 330 23.68 9.47 3.38
N ASP A 331 24.78 9.84 2.72
CA ASP A 331 26.11 9.77 3.31
C ASP A 331 26.20 10.64 4.58
N PRO A 332 26.82 10.15 5.67
CA PRO A 332 26.95 10.93 6.90
C PRO A 332 27.75 12.21 6.67
N LYS A 333 27.27 13.32 7.23
CA LYS A 333 27.99 14.60 7.23
C LYS A 333 29.09 14.56 8.29
N PHE A 334 30.34 14.74 7.85
CA PHE A 334 31.50 14.81 8.73
C PHE A 334 31.88 16.27 9.07
N PRO A 335 32.47 16.52 10.24
CA PRO A 335 32.78 15.52 11.28
C PRO A 335 31.54 15.05 12.05
N ILE A 336 31.56 13.80 12.49
CA ILE A 336 30.56 13.27 13.43
C ILE A 336 30.95 13.77 14.81
N ILE A 337 30.04 14.50 15.47
CA ILE A 337 30.26 15.00 16.83
C ILE A 337 29.62 14.03 17.82
N MET A 338 30.45 13.43 18.67
CA MET A 338 30.00 12.67 19.83
C MET A 338 30.11 13.56 21.07
N ASP A 339 28.97 13.96 21.62
CA ASP A 339 28.88 14.80 22.79
C ASP A 339 28.28 14.01 23.98
N ASP A 340 28.94 14.09 25.13
CA ASP A 340 28.53 13.45 26.37
C ASP A 340 28.57 14.47 27.53
N ASN A 341 27.40 15.03 27.82
CA ASN A 341 27.18 16.03 28.88
C ASN A 341 26.71 15.41 30.21
N ARG A 342 26.93 14.10 30.41
CA ARG A 342 26.63 13.46 31.69
C ARG A 342 27.72 13.77 32.70
N ASN A 343 27.32 13.98 33.96
CA ASN A 343 28.27 14.19 35.04
C ASN A 343 28.91 12.85 35.47
N TYR A 344 30.24 12.80 35.51
CA TYR A 344 30.98 11.66 36.07
C TYR A 344 31.86 12.13 37.24
N ALA A 345 31.70 11.52 38.41
CA ALA A 345 32.52 11.83 39.58
C ALA A 345 33.71 10.87 39.67
N TYR A 346 34.91 11.44 39.81
CA TYR A 346 36.14 10.74 40.12
C TYR A 346 36.60 11.17 41.50
N LEU A 347 36.74 10.20 42.38
CA LEU A 347 37.06 10.35 43.79
C LEU A 347 38.39 9.64 44.05
N PHE A 348 39.34 10.31 44.69
CA PHE A 348 40.66 9.76 44.99
C PHE A 348 40.97 9.84 46.48
N GLU A 349 41.97 9.04 46.88
CA GLU A 349 42.58 8.97 48.20
C GLU A 349 44.07 9.33 48.11
N ASP A 350 44.65 9.93 49.15
CA ASP A 350 46.01 10.52 49.14
C ASP A 350 47.07 9.67 49.87
N GLN A 351 46.68 8.52 50.43
CA GLN A 351 47.52 7.72 51.33
C GLN A 351 48.22 6.52 50.69
N TRP A 352 48.06 6.26 49.39
CA TRP A 352 48.72 5.14 48.73
C TRP A 352 50.25 5.18 48.92
N PRO A 353 50.92 4.04 49.25
CA PRO A 353 50.41 2.66 49.30
C PRO A 353 49.84 2.23 50.66
N LEU A 354 49.68 3.14 51.62
CA LEU A 354 49.04 2.86 52.91
C LEU A 354 47.52 2.85 52.77
N TYR A 355 46.86 2.19 53.72
CA TYR A 355 45.41 2.26 53.84
C TYR A 355 44.99 3.66 54.34
N GLY A 356 44.10 4.30 53.59
CA GLY A 356 43.52 5.62 53.89
C GLY A 356 42.42 5.59 54.94
N ASP A 357 41.75 6.73 55.13
CA ASP A 357 40.53 6.86 55.94
C ASP A 357 39.24 6.60 55.15
N TYR A 358 39.35 6.37 53.83
CA TYR A 358 38.28 5.87 52.95
C TYR A 358 37.06 6.77 52.84
N ASP A 359 37.21 8.07 53.14
CA ASP A 359 36.13 9.03 52.99
C ASP A 359 35.91 9.45 51.53
N MET A 360 36.79 9.00 50.63
CA MET A 360 36.77 9.14 49.17
C MET A 360 36.58 10.59 48.74
N ASN A 361 37.22 11.53 49.45
CA ASN A 361 37.08 12.95 49.15
C ASN A 361 38.40 13.74 49.13
N ASP A 362 39.57 13.08 49.26
CA ASP A 362 40.87 13.73 49.21
C ASP A 362 41.06 14.56 47.93
N LEU A 363 40.55 14.05 46.80
CA LEU A 363 40.34 14.83 45.58
C LEU A 363 39.02 14.42 44.91
N VAL A 364 38.18 15.41 44.61
CA VAL A 364 36.89 15.20 43.93
C VAL A 364 36.87 15.97 42.63
N LEU A 365 36.82 15.25 41.51
CA LEU A 365 36.67 15.81 40.16
C LEU A 365 35.32 15.40 39.57
N ILE A 366 34.58 16.35 39.02
CA ILE A 366 33.31 16.07 38.32
C ILE A 366 33.48 16.44 36.86
N ILE A 367 33.57 15.47 35.96
CA ILE A 367 33.53 15.71 34.52
C ILE A 367 32.15 16.23 34.16
N LYS A 368 32.11 17.35 33.43
CA LYS A 368 30.90 18.08 33.01
C LYS A 368 30.59 17.88 31.53
N GLU A 369 31.63 17.80 30.70
CA GLU A 369 31.53 17.67 29.26
C GLU A 369 32.67 16.81 28.73
N ARG A 370 32.33 15.92 27.81
CA ARG A 370 33.29 15.20 26.97
C ARG A 370 32.80 15.20 25.54
N LYS A 371 33.55 15.84 24.64
CA LYS A 371 33.21 15.95 23.23
C LYS A 371 34.34 15.42 22.35
N ILE A 372 33.98 14.59 21.38
CA ILE A 372 34.90 14.02 20.38
C ILE A 372 34.40 14.36 18.98
N SER A 373 35.26 14.93 18.15
CA SER A 373 35.01 15.14 16.72
C SER A 373 35.66 14.02 15.91
N ILE A 374 34.90 13.32 15.07
CA ILE A 374 35.37 12.20 14.24
C ILE A 374 35.32 12.58 12.76
N ASN A 375 36.44 12.45 12.06
CA ASN A 375 36.53 12.78 10.64
C ASN A 375 36.03 11.66 9.71
N LYS A 376 36.02 11.92 8.39
CA LYS A 376 35.58 10.96 7.35
C LYS A 376 36.36 9.64 7.29
N SER A 377 37.51 9.56 7.97
CA SER A 377 38.32 8.33 8.08
C SER A 377 38.08 7.58 9.39
N ASN A 378 37.02 7.92 10.12
CA ASN A 378 36.69 7.39 11.44
C ASN A 378 37.79 7.62 12.50
N LYS A 379 38.51 8.74 12.40
CA LYS A 379 39.56 9.12 13.37
C LYS A 379 39.11 10.32 14.20
N ALA A 380 39.43 10.28 15.49
CA ALA A 380 39.26 11.43 16.37
C ALA A 380 40.20 12.58 15.92
N GLU A 381 39.63 13.75 15.68
CA GLU A 381 40.31 14.97 15.24
C GLU A 381 40.36 16.02 16.35
N GLU A 382 39.33 16.08 17.20
CA GLU A 382 39.25 17.01 18.33
C GLU A 382 38.73 16.28 19.57
N PHE A 383 39.29 16.61 20.73
CA PHE A 383 38.80 16.18 22.03
C PHE A 383 38.70 17.37 22.98
N THR A 384 37.51 17.58 23.54
CA THR A 384 37.24 18.59 24.57
C THR A 384 36.81 17.89 25.85
N LEU A 385 37.38 18.35 26.97
CA LEU A 385 36.99 17.94 28.30
C LEU A 385 36.76 19.17 29.17
N SER A 386 35.65 19.18 29.91
CA SER A 386 35.40 20.14 30.99
C SER A 386 35.14 19.38 32.27
N LEU A 387 35.74 19.81 33.37
CA LEU A 387 35.54 19.23 34.69
C LEU A 387 35.55 20.29 35.78
N ASP A 388 34.94 19.97 36.91
CA ASP A 388 34.96 20.78 38.13
C ASP A 388 35.82 20.08 39.19
N LEU A 389 36.90 20.75 39.60
CA LEU A 389 37.54 20.45 40.88
C LEU A 389 36.58 20.88 41.99
N SER A 390 35.92 19.89 42.60
CA SER A 390 34.76 20.12 43.46
C SER A 390 35.12 20.15 44.94
N ALA A 391 36.11 19.36 45.35
CA ALA A 391 36.62 19.32 46.72
C ALA A 391 38.08 18.84 46.76
N ALA A 392 38.75 19.22 47.85
CA ALA A 392 40.06 18.70 48.23
C ALA A 392 40.01 18.38 49.74
N GLY A 393 39.83 17.11 50.07
CA GLY A 393 39.76 16.61 51.45
C GLY A 393 41.12 16.34 52.10
N ALA A 394 42.18 16.32 51.29
CA ALA A 394 43.53 16.06 51.74
C ALA A 394 44.13 17.27 52.48
N THR A 395 45.05 16.99 53.40
CA THR A 395 45.95 18.02 53.98
C THR A 395 47.32 18.03 53.32
N LYS A 396 47.50 17.24 52.25
CA LYS A 396 48.69 17.23 51.39
C LYS A 396 48.45 18.04 50.12
N SER A 397 49.52 18.51 49.51
CA SER A 397 49.45 19.10 48.16
C SER A 397 49.23 17.98 47.13
N ILE A 398 48.19 18.09 46.32
CA ILE A 398 47.82 17.13 45.28
C ILE A 398 47.76 17.86 43.94
N GLY A 399 48.54 17.39 42.97
CA GLY A 399 48.41 17.76 41.56
C GLY A 399 47.67 16.67 40.78
N ALA A 400 47.06 17.04 39.65
CA ALA A 400 46.34 16.11 38.79
C ALA A 400 46.63 16.36 37.31
N ALA A 401 46.64 15.28 36.54
CA ALA A 401 46.75 15.26 35.09
C ALA A 401 45.91 14.11 34.52
N ILE A 402 45.60 14.17 33.23
CA ILE A 402 44.87 13.12 32.50
C ILE A 402 45.78 12.54 31.42
N MET A 403 46.02 11.24 31.49
CA MET A 403 46.64 10.49 30.39
C MET A 403 45.57 10.05 29.40
N LEU A 404 45.81 10.28 28.11
CA LEU A 404 44.97 9.76 27.04
C LEU A 404 45.54 8.42 26.57
N ASP A 405 44.98 7.33 27.10
CA ASP A 405 45.38 5.98 26.73
C ASP A 405 45.31 5.77 25.21
N GLY A 406 46.34 5.14 24.66
CA GLY A 406 46.41 4.85 23.22
C GLY A 406 46.67 6.07 22.33
N VAL A 407 46.86 7.27 22.87
CA VAL A 407 47.27 8.46 22.12
C VAL A 407 48.75 8.73 22.39
N PRO A 408 49.67 8.43 21.46
CA PRO A 408 51.08 8.74 21.63
C PRO A 408 51.29 10.24 21.85
N ALA A 409 52.23 10.63 22.71
CA ALA A 409 52.55 12.04 22.93
C ALA A 409 52.93 12.76 21.62
N SER A 410 53.59 12.05 20.70
CA SER A 410 53.96 12.54 19.36
C SER A 410 52.76 12.84 18.45
N ALA A 411 51.57 12.31 18.76
CA ALA A 411 50.37 12.56 17.98
C ALA A 411 49.75 13.94 18.29
N ILE A 412 50.14 14.58 19.40
CA ILE A 412 49.73 15.95 19.74
C ILE A 412 50.65 16.90 19.00
N THR A 413 50.20 17.42 17.86
CA THR A 413 50.98 18.31 16.98
C THR A 413 50.70 19.79 17.16
N GLN A 414 49.69 20.14 17.96
CA GLN A 414 49.30 21.51 18.29
C GLN A 414 49.20 21.68 19.80
N PRO A 415 49.44 22.88 20.34
CA PRO A 415 49.24 23.15 21.76
C PRO A 415 47.81 22.86 22.20
N VAL A 416 47.66 22.22 23.36
CA VAL A 416 46.37 22.06 24.02
C VAL A 416 45.86 23.44 24.44
N GLU A 417 44.62 23.76 24.10
CA GLU A 417 43.96 25.00 24.49
C GLU A 417 43.32 24.80 25.86
N PHE A 418 43.75 25.57 26.86
CA PHE A 418 43.21 25.51 28.22
C PHE A 418 42.36 26.73 28.54
N SER A 419 41.33 26.54 29.37
CA SER A 419 40.58 27.64 29.97
C SER A 419 41.42 28.50 30.91
N ASP A 420 42.39 27.88 31.59
CA ASP A 420 43.28 28.52 32.55
C ASP A 420 44.59 27.73 32.69
N ASN A 421 45.64 28.12 31.97
CA ASN A 421 46.94 27.46 32.03
C ASN A 421 47.80 27.86 33.23
N SER A 422 47.30 28.78 34.09
CA SER A 422 48.06 29.23 35.25
C SER A 422 48.10 28.21 36.39
N LEU A 423 47.23 27.18 36.30
CA LEU A 423 47.00 26.19 37.35
C LEU A 423 48.06 25.08 37.43
N PHE A 424 48.89 24.90 36.41
CA PHE A 424 49.83 23.77 36.32
C PHE A 424 51.28 24.21 36.06
N LYS A 425 51.69 25.39 36.56
CA LYS A 425 53.04 25.93 36.33
C LYS A 425 54.17 25.05 36.86
N GLY A 426 53.88 24.20 37.85
CA GLY A 426 54.80 23.19 38.38
C GLY A 426 55.02 21.97 37.48
N PHE A 427 54.20 21.76 36.45
CA PHE A 427 54.38 20.65 35.52
C PHE A 427 55.49 20.93 34.49
N ASN A 428 56.32 19.92 34.24
CA ASN A 428 57.30 19.94 33.16
C ASN A 428 56.60 19.63 31.82
N VAL A 429 56.13 20.67 31.12
CA VAL A 429 55.41 20.53 29.85
C VAL A 429 56.29 20.87 28.64
N ASN A 430 55.97 20.27 27.49
CA ASN A 430 56.58 20.61 26.20
C ASN A 430 55.88 21.82 25.52
N SER A 431 56.29 22.16 24.29
CA SER A 431 55.70 23.28 23.54
C SER A 431 54.21 23.12 23.21
N ASN A 432 53.68 21.89 23.29
CA ASN A 432 52.29 21.58 23.03
C ASN A 432 51.46 21.52 24.34
N LEU A 433 52.03 21.94 25.47
CA LEU A 433 51.39 21.99 26.79
C LEU A 433 50.92 20.61 27.31
N ILE A 434 51.62 19.55 26.94
CA ILE A 434 51.50 18.21 27.53
C ILE A 434 52.77 17.86 28.28
N GLU A 435 52.69 16.93 29.25
CA GLU A 435 53.84 16.52 30.07
C GLU A 435 54.98 15.95 29.21
N ASN A 436 56.21 16.40 29.49
CA ASN A 436 57.39 16.01 28.73
C ASN A 436 57.91 14.63 29.16
N GLY A 437 58.40 13.83 28.21
CA GLY A 437 59.03 12.53 28.48
C GLY A 437 58.06 11.35 28.66
N GLN A 438 56.77 11.53 28.36
CA GLN A 438 55.76 10.47 28.41
C GLN A 438 55.56 9.80 27.05
N ASP A 439 55.29 8.48 27.03
CA ASP A 439 54.98 7.73 25.79
C ASP A 439 53.58 8.11 25.25
N TYR A 440 52.62 8.32 26.15
CA TYR A 440 51.27 8.76 25.85
C TYR A 440 51.06 10.24 26.19
N ALA A 441 50.07 10.87 25.57
CA ALA A 441 49.73 12.26 25.83
C ALA A 441 49.16 12.44 27.25
N VAL A 442 49.89 13.15 28.10
CA VAL A 442 49.45 13.50 29.47
C VAL A 442 49.19 15.00 29.55
N ILE A 443 47.95 15.36 29.89
CA ILE A 443 47.44 16.74 29.93
C ILE A 443 47.31 17.17 31.39
N PRO A 444 48.14 18.10 31.88
CA PRO A 444 48.03 18.62 33.24
C PRO A 444 46.71 19.35 33.49
N LEU A 445 46.15 19.21 34.68
CA LEU A 445 44.95 19.96 35.11
C LEU A 445 45.33 21.08 36.08
N PHE A 446 46.07 20.73 37.13
CA PHE A 446 46.58 21.65 38.15
C PHE A 446 47.73 21.00 38.93
N ASP A 447 48.68 21.82 39.41
CA ASP A 447 49.81 21.37 40.25
C ASP A 447 49.48 21.33 41.74
N ASP A 448 48.45 22.06 42.18
CA ASP A 448 48.02 22.15 43.57
C ASP A 448 46.50 22.39 43.67
N ALA A 449 45.77 21.38 44.12
CA ALA A 449 44.31 21.41 44.26
C ALA A 449 43.82 22.53 45.20
N HIS A 450 44.55 22.83 46.28
CA HIS A 450 44.15 23.86 47.24
C HIS A 450 44.26 25.25 46.62
N LYS A 451 45.36 25.51 45.91
CA LYS A 451 45.55 26.78 45.18
C LYS A 451 44.58 26.93 44.04
N ALA A 452 44.29 25.85 43.31
CA ALA A 452 43.28 25.86 42.26
C ALA A 452 41.87 26.21 42.80
N LEU A 453 41.58 25.83 44.05
CA LEU A 453 40.37 26.23 44.80
C LEU A 453 40.49 27.59 45.50
N GLY A 454 41.61 28.31 45.34
CA GLY A 454 41.83 29.66 45.87
C GLY A 454 42.27 29.71 47.33
N ARG A 455 42.91 28.65 47.85
CA ARG A 455 43.43 28.58 49.22
C ARG A 455 44.95 28.37 49.25
N ASP A 456 45.62 29.06 50.16
CA ASP A 456 47.08 28.96 50.38
C ASP A 456 47.43 28.02 51.56
N ARG A 457 46.44 27.31 52.11
CA ARG A 457 46.59 26.37 53.22
C ARG A 457 46.09 24.99 52.82
N TYR A 458 46.77 23.95 53.31
CA TYR A 458 46.39 22.57 53.10
C TYR A 458 45.40 22.12 54.19
N GLU A 459 44.16 22.60 54.05
CA GLU A 459 43.02 22.31 54.90
C GLU A 459 41.90 21.72 54.05
N GLN A 460 40.99 20.95 54.65
CA GLN A 460 39.89 20.34 53.89
C GLN A 460 38.95 21.40 53.31
N ILE A 461 38.69 21.34 52.00
CA ILE A 461 37.84 22.27 51.26
C ILE A 461 36.66 21.50 50.67
N ASN A 462 35.43 21.96 50.93
CA ASN A 462 34.17 21.45 50.38
C ASN A 462 33.78 20.02 50.81
N THR A 463 34.37 19.50 51.89
CA THR A 463 34.04 18.16 52.43
C THR A 463 33.14 18.22 53.68
N ILE A 464 33.07 19.39 54.35
CA ILE A 464 32.25 19.61 55.55
C ILE A 464 31.26 20.75 55.30
N ALA A 465 29.97 20.48 55.52
CA ALA A 465 28.91 21.46 55.34
C ALA A 465 29.12 22.69 56.26
N GLY A 466 29.09 23.90 55.68
CA GLY A 466 29.22 25.16 56.41
C GLY A 466 30.63 25.50 56.91
N HIS A 467 31.66 24.73 56.53
CA HIS A 467 33.04 25.00 56.93
C HIS A 467 33.58 26.29 56.27
N SER A 468 34.38 27.07 57.00
CA SER A 468 34.90 28.38 56.56
C SER A 468 35.87 28.29 55.37
N ALA A 469 36.49 27.13 55.17
CA ALA A 469 37.38 26.87 54.04
C ALA A 469 36.63 26.60 52.72
N ASN A 470 35.32 26.35 52.75
CA ASN A 470 34.54 26.03 51.55
C ASN A 470 34.61 27.15 50.50
N THR A 471 34.65 26.75 49.23
CA THR A 471 34.72 27.64 48.05
C THR A 471 33.80 27.13 46.94
N SER A 472 33.62 27.90 45.88
CA SER A 472 32.94 27.38 44.68
C SER A 472 33.85 26.41 43.94
N PRO A 473 33.32 25.33 43.35
CA PRO A 473 34.10 24.45 42.47
C PRO A 473 34.85 25.24 41.39
N LYS A 474 36.07 24.83 41.09
CA LYS A 474 36.87 25.42 40.02
C LYS A 474 36.66 24.62 38.73
N ASN A 475 36.04 25.23 37.74
CA ASN A 475 35.94 24.66 36.41
C ASN A 475 37.30 24.74 35.69
N ILE A 476 37.67 23.64 35.05
CA ILE A 476 38.89 23.45 34.28
C ILE A 476 38.48 22.76 32.99
N SER A 477 38.77 23.38 31.85
CA SER A 477 38.51 22.77 30.56
C SER A 477 39.69 22.90 29.62
N PHE A 478 39.78 21.94 28.71
CA PHE A 478 40.74 21.99 27.62
C PHE A 478 40.16 21.39 26.34
N THR A 479 40.66 21.88 25.22
CA THR A 479 40.41 21.33 23.89
C THR A 479 41.76 21.02 23.24
N LYS A 480 41.87 19.86 22.62
CA LYS A 480 43.02 19.51 21.77
C LYS A 480 42.56 19.26 20.34
N VAL A 481 43.38 19.73 19.40
CA VAL A 481 43.25 19.40 17.97
C VAL A 481 44.40 18.47 17.58
N GLN A 482 44.07 17.32 16.99
CA GLN A 482 45.02 16.30 16.58
C GLN A 482 45.10 16.23 15.04
N GLN A 483 46.30 16.27 14.45
CA GLN A 483 46.45 15.86 13.05
C GLN A 483 46.23 14.36 12.93
N SER A 484 45.44 13.96 11.95
CA SER A 484 44.90 12.61 11.81
C SER A 484 45.98 11.54 11.60
N TYR A 485 46.44 10.87 12.67
CA TYR A 485 47.28 9.67 12.59
C TYR A 485 46.49 8.40 12.92
N LEU A 486 46.91 7.28 12.34
CA LEU A 486 46.29 5.96 12.49
C LEU A 486 46.22 5.56 13.97
N CYS A 487 45.02 5.49 14.56
CA CYS A 487 44.80 4.49 15.60
C CYS A 487 44.70 3.15 14.88
N GLY A 488 45.68 2.28 15.12
CA GLY A 488 45.63 0.87 14.76
C GLY A 488 44.83 0.07 15.78
#